data_AF-D8G4D3-F1
#
_entry.id   AF-D8G4D3-F1
#
_cell.length_a   1.000
_cell.length_b   1.000
_cell.length_c   1.000
_cell.angle_alpha   90.00
_cell.angle_beta   90.00
_cell.angle_gamma   90.00
#
_symmetry.space_group_name_H-M   'P 1'
#
loop_
_entity.id
_entity.type
_entity.pdbx_description
1 polymer ?
#
loop_
_entity_poly.entity_id
_entity_poly.type
_entity_poly.pdbx_seq_one_letter_code
_entity_poly.pdbx_strand_id
1 'polypeptide(L)'
;MVSQITSLRAAINALKQHREKLEPQLGKSKLERLLFNLEEINLDIENFANELISAAKKEAALEQLTETVDSFQYGSIPHILGHLETIEELLENNCSTFPIPATNATISLS
;
A
#
# COMPACT_ATOMS: atom_id res chain seq x y z
N MET A 1 -19.37 9.73 7.61
CA MET A 1 -19.34 8.46 6.86
C MET A 1 -18.02 7.80 7.20
N VAL A 2 -18.02 6.84 8.13
CA VAL A 2 -16.78 6.11 8.48
C VAL A 2 -16.55 5.13 7.35
N SER A 3 -15.49 5.34 6.57
CA SER A 3 -15.09 4.42 5.50
C SER A 3 -15.02 3.02 6.09
N GLN A 4 -15.69 2.05 5.46
CA GLN A 4 -15.52 0.65 5.83
C GLN A 4 -14.02 0.36 5.77
N ILE A 5 -13.43 -0.04 6.89
CA ILE A 5 -12.05 -0.53 6.91
C ILE A 5 -12.12 -1.93 6.30
N THR A 6 -12.07 -2.00 4.97
CA THR A 6 -11.72 -3.23 4.26
C THR A 6 -10.29 -3.57 4.63
N SER A 7 -10.01 -4.82 5.02
CA SER A 7 -8.64 -5.25 5.30
C SER A 7 -7.71 -4.96 4.12
N LEU A 8 -6.42 -4.75 4.36
CA LEU A 8 -5.44 -4.48 3.30
C LEU A 8 -5.52 -5.55 2.19
N ARG A 9 -5.59 -6.82 2.57
CA ARG A 9 -5.86 -7.93 1.65
C ARG A 9 -7.12 -7.75 0.80
N ALA A 10 -8.23 -7.30 1.38
CA ALA A 10 -9.46 -7.05 0.62
C ALA A 10 -9.28 -5.88 -0.36
N ALA A 11 -8.56 -4.83 0.03
CA ALA A 11 -8.23 -3.71 -0.85
C ALA A 11 -7.33 -4.15 -2.02
N ILE A 12 -6.30 -4.97 -1.77
CA ILE A 12 -5.43 -5.55 -2.80
C ILE A 12 -6.26 -6.39 -3.78
N ASN A 13 -7.16 -7.23 -3.28
CA ASN A 13 -8.03 -8.04 -4.12
C ASN A 13 -8.98 -7.19 -4.98
N ALA A 14 -9.53 -6.11 -4.44
CA ALA A 14 -10.34 -5.17 -5.19
C ALA A 14 -9.53 -4.49 -6.31
N LEU A 15 -8.28 -4.08 -6.03
CA LEU A 15 -7.39 -3.51 -7.05
C LEU A 15 -7.10 -4.52 -8.17
N LYS A 16 -6.84 -5.79 -7.82
CA LYS A 16 -6.65 -6.87 -8.81
C LYS A 16 -7.90 -7.09 -9.67
N GLN A 17 -9.09 -7.09 -9.07
CA GLN A 17 -10.36 -7.24 -9.80
C GLN A 17 -10.62 -6.08 -10.76
N HIS A 18 -10.08 -4.89 -10.47
CA HIS A 18 -10.19 -3.71 -11.32
C HIS A 18 -8.95 -3.43 -12.17
N ARG A 19 -8.04 -4.41 -12.30
CA ARG A 19 -6.79 -4.28 -13.06
C ARG A 19 -7.01 -3.72 -14.47
N GLU A 20 -8.00 -4.24 -15.19
CA GLU A 20 -8.30 -3.81 -16.57
C GLU A 20 -8.62 -2.32 -16.70
N LYS A 21 -9.16 -1.70 -15.64
CA LYS A 21 -9.46 -0.26 -15.60
C LYS A 21 -8.25 0.58 -15.17
N LEU A 22 -7.38 0.02 -14.34
CA LEU A 22 -6.21 0.70 -13.78
C LEU A 22 -5.00 0.65 -14.71
N GLU A 23 -4.85 -0.44 -15.48
CA GLU A 23 -3.72 -0.67 -16.36
C GLU A 23 -3.56 0.41 -17.46
N PRO A 24 -4.64 0.91 -18.10
CA PRO A 24 -4.53 2.04 -19.02
C PRO A 24 -4.14 3.37 -18.37
N GLN A 25 -4.38 3.54 -17.07
CA GLN A 25 -4.15 4.80 -16.34
C GLN A 25 -2.74 4.86 -15.75
N LEU A 26 -2.29 3.77 -15.13
CA LEU A 26 -0.96 3.69 -14.52
C LEU A 26 0.09 3.08 -15.45
N GLY A 27 -0.32 2.29 -16.43
CA GLY A 27 0.58 1.41 -17.18
C GLY A 27 0.85 0.10 -16.45
N LYS A 28 0.99 -0.99 -17.23
CA LYS A 28 1.14 -2.37 -16.72
C LYS A 28 2.24 -2.51 -15.66
N SER A 29 3.44 -2.04 -15.96
CA SER A 29 4.61 -2.21 -15.09
C SER A 29 4.44 -1.47 -13.75
N LYS A 30 3.89 -0.25 -13.76
CA LYS A 30 3.63 0.52 -12.54
C LYS A 30 2.52 -0.12 -11.69
N LEU A 31 1.47 -0.64 -12.32
CA LEU A 31 0.40 -1.35 -11.62
C LEU A 31 0.89 -2.67 -10.99
N GLU A 32 1.71 -3.44 -11.71
CA GLU A 32 2.34 -4.65 -11.17
C GLU A 32 3.24 -4.32 -9.98
N ARG A 33 4.03 -3.24 -10.07
CA ARG A 33 4.89 -2.80 -8.96
C ARG A 33 4.07 -2.30 -7.77
N LEU A 34 2.99 -1.56 -7.99
CA LEU A 34 2.07 -1.14 -6.92
C LEU A 34 1.49 -2.36 -6.18
N LEU A 35 0.97 -3.34 -6.92
CA LEU A 35 0.38 -4.54 -6.34
C LEU A 35 1.43 -5.35 -5.55
N PHE A 36 2.63 -5.51 -6.10
CA PHE A 36 3.74 -6.19 -5.42
C PHE A 36 4.09 -5.53 -4.07
N ASN A 37 4.29 -4.21 -4.04
CA ASN A 37 4.62 -3.50 -2.79
C ASN A 37 3.51 -3.64 -1.74
N LEU A 38 2.23 -3.55 -2.15
CA LEU A 38 1.10 -3.73 -1.24
C LEU A 38 1.02 -5.17 -0.70
N GLU A 39 1.34 -6.17 -1.52
CA GLU A 39 1.38 -7.58 -1.12
C GLU A 39 2.48 -7.85 -0.09
N GLU A 40 3.68 -7.32 -0.30
CA GLU A 40 4.80 -7.45 0.64
C GLU A 40 4.46 -6.82 1.99
N ILE A 41 3.89 -5.59 1.99
CA ILE A 41 3.41 -4.94 3.23
C ILE A 41 2.39 -5.82 3.95
N ASN A 42 1.42 -6.38 3.20
CA ASN A 42 0.41 -7.25 3.80
C ASN A 42 1.02 -8.53 4.39
N LEU A 43 2.03 -9.10 3.73
CA LEU A 43 2.74 -10.29 4.20
C LEU A 43 3.50 -10.02 5.51
N ASP A 44 4.22 -8.90 5.61
CA ASP A 44 4.93 -8.52 6.83
C ASP A 44 3.99 -8.38 8.03
N ILE A 45 2.85 -7.70 7.83
CA ILE A 45 1.83 -7.51 8.87
C ILE A 45 1.23 -8.87 9.31
N GLU A 46 0.95 -9.75 8.36
CA GLU A 46 0.38 -11.07 8.65
C GLU A 46 1.35 -12.00 9.34
N ASN A 47 2.62 -11.99 8.96
CA ASN A 47 3.66 -12.77 9.62
C ASN A 47 3.79 -12.37 11.09
N PHE A 48 3.88 -11.07 11.37
CA PHE A 48 3.92 -10.57 12.75
C PHE A 48 2.67 -10.96 13.55
N ALA A 49 1.48 -10.79 12.98
CA ALA A 49 0.24 -11.19 13.63
C ALA A 49 0.21 -12.70 13.95
N ASN A 50 0.68 -13.55 13.03
CA ASN A 50 0.77 -14.99 13.22
C ASN A 50 1.78 -15.37 14.31
N GLU A 51 2.92 -14.69 14.37
CA GLU A 51 3.93 -14.89 15.41
C GLU A 51 3.36 -14.52 16.80
N LEU A 52 2.68 -13.39 16.91
CA LEU A 52 1.98 -13.01 18.15
C LEU A 52 0.92 -14.02 18.57
N ILE A 53 0.09 -14.49 17.63
CA ILE A 53 -0.93 -15.51 17.91
C ILE A 53 -0.27 -16.82 18.37
N SER A 54 0.84 -17.21 17.73
CA SER A 54 1.61 -18.41 18.08
C SER A 54 2.20 -18.31 19.49
N ALA A 55 2.80 -17.16 19.81
CA ALA A 55 3.35 -16.87 21.13
C ALA A 55 2.25 -16.90 22.21
N ALA A 56 1.10 -16.25 21.95
CA ALA A 56 -0.04 -16.27 22.86
C ALA A 56 -0.60 -17.68 23.09
N LYS A 57 -0.71 -18.51 22.03
CA LYS A 57 -1.18 -19.90 22.13
C LYS A 57 -0.24 -20.82 22.90
N LYS A 58 1.06 -20.51 22.91
CA LYS A 58 2.09 -21.29 23.63
C LYS A 58 2.28 -20.83 25.07
N GLU A 59 1.50 -19.85 25.53
CA GLU A 59 1.74 -19.16 26.82
C GLU A 59 3.20 -18.69 26.92
N ALA A 60 3.72 -18.15 25.82
CA ALA A 60 5.10 -17.71 25.71
C ALA A 60 5.46 -16.74 26.84
N ALA A 61 6.68 -16.87 27.35
CA ALA A 61 7.22 -15.94 28.33
C ALA A 61 7.25 -14.51 27.76
N LEU A 62 7.18 -13.51 28.64
CA LEU A 62 7.22 -12.09 28.24
C LEU A 62 8.43 -11.77 27.34
N GLU A 63 9.58 -12.39 27.61
CA GLU A 63 10.80 -12.26 26.81
C GLU A 63 10.60 -12.66 25.34
N GLN A 64 9.89 -13.76 25.06
CA GLN A 64 9.61 -14.21 23.69
C GLN A 64 8.65 -13.27 22.95
N LEU A 65 7.69 -12.67 23.68
CA LEU A 65 6.82 -11.65 23.11
C LEU A 65 7.61 -10.38 22.78
N THR A 66 8.55 -9.97 23.65
CA THR A 66 9.45 -8.85 23.39
C THR A 66 10.32 -9.11 22.16
N GLU A 67 10.92 -10.30 22.03
CA GLU A 67 11.70 -10.67 20.85
C GLU A 67 10.88 -10.61 19.55
N THR A 68 9.60 -11.04 19.60
CA THR A 68 8.68 -10.98 18.46
C THR A 68 8.39 -9.52 18.06
N VAL A 69 8.25 -8.63 19.04
CA VAL A 69 8.02 -7.20 18.76
C VAL A 69 9.29 -6.55 18.22
N ASP A 70 10.46 -6.88 18.78
CA ASP A 70 11.74 -6.37 18.30
C ASP A 70 12.04 -6.83 16.87
N SER A 71 11.77 -8.09 16.51
CA SER A 71 11.96 -8.58 15.14
C SER A 71 11.12 -7.79 14.14
N PHE A 72 9.87 -7.49 14.48
CA PHE A 72 8.98 -6.69 13.65
C PHE A 72 9.47 -5.24 13.56
N GLN A 73 9.89 -4.66 14.68
CA GLN A 73 10.35 -3.27 14.74
C GLN A 73 11.61 -3.03 13.91
N TYR A 74 12.60 -3.92 13.99
CA TYR A 74 13.90 -3.72 13.35
C TYR A 74 14.04 -4.41 11.99
N GLY A 75 13.15 -5.34 11.66
CA GLY A 75 13.10 -6.02 10.36
C GLY A 75 11.97 -5.50 9.47
N SER A 76 10.73 -5.80 9.83
CA SER A 76 9.56 -5.54 8.97
C SER A 76 9.20 -4.07 8.85
N ILE A 77 9.30 -3.24 9.89
CA ILE A 77 8.95 -1.81 9.78
C ILE A 77 9.82 -1.10 8.72
N PRO A 78 11.18 -1.18 8.75
CA PRO A 78 12.00 -0.61 7.68
C PRO A 78 11.65 -1.12 6.28
N HIS A 79 11.31 -2.41 6.17
CA HIS A 79 10.90 -3.02 4.90
C HIS A 79 9.57 -2.44 4.38
N ILE A 80 8.55 -2.36 5.24
CA ILE A 80 7.26 -1.72 4.95
C ILE A 80 7.46 -0.26 4.52
N LEU A 81 8.31 0.49 5.22
CA LEU A 81 8.58 1.89 4.87
C LEU A 81 9.18 2.02 3.46
N GLY A 82 10.14 1.18 3.08
CA GLY A 82 10.70 1.20 1.73
C GLY A 82 9.67 0.88 0.63
N HIS A 83 8.71 -0.01 0.93
CA HIS A 83 7.58 -0.27 0.02
C HIS A 83 6.63 0.92 -0.09
N LEU A 84 6.35 1.60 1.03
CA LEU A 84 5.51 2.81 1.04
C LEU A 84 6.16 3.96 0.26
N GLU A 85 7.45 4.21 0.44
CA GLU A 85 8.22 5.19 -0.34
C GLU A 85 8.12 4.88 -1.85
N THR A 86 8.30 3.61 -2.23
CA THR A 86 8.15 3.20 -3.64
C THR A 86 6.73 3.46 -4.17
N ILE A 87 5.70 3.24 -3.35
CA ILE A 87 4.31 3.51 -3.73
C ILE A 87 4.08 5.01 -3.89
N GLU A 88 4.58 5.83 -2.99
CA GLU A 88 4.49 7.30 -3.06
C GLU A 88 5.12 7.81 -4.36
N GLU A 89 6.36 7.39 -4.65
CA GLU A 89 7.05 7.73 -5.91
C GLU A 89 6.24 7.31 -7.15
N LEU A 90 5.63 6.12 -7.12
CA LEU A 90 4.78 5.65 -8.23
C LEU A 90 3.57 6.56 -8.42
N LEU A 91 2.93 7.03 -7.35
CA LEU A 91 1.72 7.85 -7.42
C LEU A 91 2.02 9.30 -7.80
N GLU A 92 3.08 9.89 -7.28
CA GLU A 92 3.52 11.26 -7.63
C GLU A 92 3.84 11.38 -9.12
N ASN A 93 4.56 10.40 -9.68
CA ASN A 93 4.91 10.32 -11.10
C ASN A 93 3.72 10.07 -12.04
N ASN A 94 2.50 9.87 -11.51
CA ASN A 94 1.27 9.77 -12.30
C ASN A 94 0.33 10.96 -12.09
N CYS A 95 0.60 11.86 -11.13
CA CYS A 95 -0.21 13.06 -10.88
C CYS A 95 0.19 14.24 -11.79
N SER A 96 1.43 14.27 -12.28
CA SER A 96 1.95 15.31 -13.19
C SER A 96 1.44 15.21 -14.64
N THR A 97 0.59 14.24 -14.98
CA THR A 97 0.07 13.98 -16.34
C THR A 97 -1.35 14.47 -16.59
N PHE A 98 -1.93 15.31 -15.72
CA PHE A 98 -3.10 16.11 -16.10
C PHE A 98 -2.63 17.43 -16.73
N PRO A 99 -2.67 17.62 -18.06
CA PRO A 99 -2.68 18.97 -18.59
C PRO A 99 -3.92 19.65 -18.04
N ILE A 100 -3.73 20.68 -17.22
CA ILE A 100 -4.79 21.62 -16.89
C ILE A 100 -5.27 22.13 -18.26
N PRO A 101 -6.52 21.88 -18.69
CA PRO A 101 -7.00 22.53 -19.89
C PRO A 101 -7.07 24.01 -19.55
N ALA A 102 -6.23 24.82 -20.18
CA ALA A 102 -6.37 26.26 -20.16
C ALA A 102 -7.74 26.57 -20.80
N THR A 103 -8.76 26.77 -19.96
CA THR A 103 -10.09 27.18 -20.40
C THR A 103 -10.01 28.62 -20.88
N ASN A 104 -10.23 28.79 -22.19
CA ASN A 104 -10.36 30.05 -22.90
C ASN A 104 -11.24 31.07 -22.18
N ALA A 105 -10.77 32.32 -22.04
CA ALA A 105 -11.64 33.49 -21.97
C ALA A 105 -10.90 34.81 -22.26
N THR A 106 -10.63 35.13 -23.53
CA THR A 106 -10.62 36.53 -23.96
C THR A 106 -10.95 36.65 -25.45
N ILE A 107 -12.24 36.81 -25.77
CA ILE A 107 -12.64 37.65 -26.90
C ILE A 107 -13.78 38.52 -26.37
N SER A 108 -13.42 39.72 -25.89
CA SER A 108 -14.33 40.86 -25.87
C SER A 108 -13.91 41.77 -27.01
N LEU A 109 -14.71 41.80 -28.06
CA LEU A 109 -14.74 42.90 -29.02
C LEU A 109 -16.17 43.40 -29.05
N SER A 110 -16.41 44.41 -28.21
CA SER A 110 -17.47 45.40 -28.40
C SER A 110 -16.90 46.58 -29.19
#